data_AF-A0A519D4W6-F1
#
_entry.id   AF-A0A519D4W6-F1
#
_cell.length_a   1.000
_cell.length_b   1.000
_cell.length_c   1.000
_cell.angle_alpha   90.00
_cell.angle_beta   90.00
_cell.angle_gamma   90.00
#
_symmetry.space_group_name_H-M   'P 1'
#
loop_
_entity.id
_entity.type
_entity.pdbx_description
1 polymer ?
#
loop_
_entity_poly.entity_id
_entity_poly.type
_entity_poly.pdbx_seq_one_letter_code
_entity_poly.pdbx_strand_id
1 'polypeptide(L)'
;MEKKFDVARNATSIYLLFGLTLTNFILISHRFFLGENSVFTDIFTNLWIYGLIFLLAYFPVSILIGYWHRKTQLKVEYMLKSKEMPLYSKMCRFLLDVQTGKASEQEAKEFRALLLKIEKKFDVIVQV
;
A
#
# COMPACT_ATOMS: atom_id res chain seq x y z
N MET A 1 2.46 -14.90 -21.87
CA MET A 1 3.55 -13.88 -21.90
C MET A 1 3.01 -12.46 -21.97
N GLU A 2 1.86 -12.24 -22.61
CA GLU A 2 1.16 -10.96 -22.75
C GLU A 2 0.94 -10.20 -21.42
N LYS A 3 0.42 -10.86 -20.37
CA LYS A 3 0.25 -10.25 -19.03
C LYS A 3 1.55 -9.70 -18.41
N LYS A 4 2.71 -10.29 -18.69
CA LYS A 4 3.99 -9.81 -18.15
C LYS A 4 4.45 -8.52 -18.86
N PHE A 5 4.19 -8.42 -20.16
CA PHE A 5 4.54 -7.25 -20.97
C PHE A 5 3.66 -6.05 -20.64
N ASP A 6 2.36 -6.25 -20.44
CA ASP A 6 1.46 -5.16 -20.04
C ASP A 6 1.77 -4.60 -18.65
N VAL A 7 2.15 -5.47 -17.71
CA VAL A 7 2.59 -5.04 -16.37
C VAL A 7 3.89 -4.22 -16.46
N ALA A 8 4.85 -4.64 -17.30
CA ALA A 8 6.08 -3.88 -17.51
C ALA A 8 5.81 -2.51 -18.13
N ARG A 9 4.94 -2.44 -19.15
CA ARG A 9 4.56 -1.18 -19.79
C ARG A 9 3.84 -0.23 -18.83
N ASN A 10 2.90 -0.74 -18.03
CA ASN A 10 2.22 0.07 -17.01
C ASN A 10 3.19 0.56 -15.94
N ALA A 11 4.11 -0.29 -15.48
CA ALA A 11 5.13 0.12 -14.52
C ALA A 11 5.99 1.26 -15.09
N THR A 12 6.47 1.14 -16.33
CA THR A 12 7.24 2.20 -17.00
C THR A 12 6.44 3.50 -17.11
N SER A 13 5.18 3.45 -17.51
CA SER A 13 4.30 4.63 -17.57
C SER A 13 4.12 5.30 -16.21
N ILE A 14 3.99 4.51 -15.13
CA ILE A 14 3.87 5.03 -13.76
C ILE A 14 5.15 5.76 -13.33
N TYR A 15 6.33 5.19 -13.61
CA TYR A 15 7.60 5.84 -13.27
C TYR A 15 7.84 7.12 -14.06
N LEU A 16 7.48 7.13 -15.35
CA LEU A 16 7.57 8.34 -16.19
C LEU A 16 6.62 9.43 -15.70
N LEU A 17 5.37 9.08 -15.39
CA LEU A 17 4.39 10.01 -14.83
C LEU A 17 4.88 10.57 -13.49
N PHE A 18 5.44 9.72 -12.63
CA PHE A 18 6.03 10.13 -11.36
C PHE A 18 7.19 11.12 -11.56
N GLY A 19 8.11 10.86 -12.49
CA GLY A 19 9.19 11.79 -12.78
C GLY A 19 8.69 13.14 -13.30
N LEU A 20 7.67 13.13 -14.15
CA LEU A 20 7.04 14.34 -14.69
C LEU A 20 6.34 15.15 -13.60
N THR A 21 5.55 14.50 -12.74
CA THR A 21 4.84 15.18 -11.64
C THR A 21 5.82 15.72 -10.60
N LEU A 22 6.87 14.97 -10.27
CA LEU A 22 7.93 15.42 -9.36
C LEU A 22 8.66 16.65 -9.92
N THR A 23 9.02 16.63 -11.19
CA THR A 23 9.68 17.78 -11.85
C THR A 23 8.77 19.01 -11.85
N ASN A 24 7.49 18.84 -12.20
CA ASN A 24 6.51 19.93 -12.17
C ASN A 24 6.32 20.49 -10.76
N PHE A 25 6.29 19.63 -9.74
CA PHE A 25 6.20 20.05 -8.35
C PHE A 25 7.40 20.90 -7.93
N ILE A 26 8.63 20.47 -8.26
CA ILE A 26 9.85 21.23 -7.99
C ILE A 26 9.80 22.60 -8.66
N LEU A 27 9.40 22.68 -9.94
CA LEU A 27 9.31 23.93 -10.70
C LEU A 27 8.24 24.89 -10.15
N ILE A 28 7.04 24.39 -9.86
CA ILE A 28 5.96 25.20 -9.29
C ILE A 28 6.34 25.71 -7.90
N SER A 29 6.91 24.84 -7.05
CA SER A 29 7.33 25.21 -5.71
C SER A 29 8.47 26.24 -5.76
N HIS A 30 9.45 26.06 -6.64
CA HIS A 30 10.51 27.06 -6.88
C HIS A 30 9.93 28.42 -7.29
N ARG A 31 8.98 28.44 -8.24
CA ARG A 31 8.32 29.67 -8.70
C ARG A 31 7.49 30.33 -7.60
N PHE A 32 6.87 29.54 -6.73
CA PHE A 32 6.14 30.03 -5.56
C PHE A 32 7.08 30.78 -4.58
N PHE A 33 8.23 30.20 -4.26
CA PHE A 33 9.23 30.83 -3.38
C PHE A 33 9.86 32.11 -3.98
N LEU A 34 9.89 32.24 -5.31
CA LEU A 34 10.33 33.47 -5.99
C LEU A 34 9.23 34.56 -6.04
N GLY A 35 7.96 34.18 -5.88
CA GLY A 35 6.80 35.03 -6.19
C GLY A 35 6.22 35.84 -5.02
N GLU A 36 6.49 35.47 -3.77
CA GLU A 36 5.97 36.16 -2.58
C GLU A 36 7.11 36.61 -1.65
N ASN A 37 7.30 37.92 -1.51
CA ASN A 37 8.03 38.59 -0.43
C ASN A 37 9.43 38.01 -0.11
N SER A 38 10.34 38.23 -1.07
CA SER A 38 11.81 38.46 -1.03
C SER A 38 12.62 38.42 0.30
N VAL A 39 12.35 37.54 1.26
CA VAL A 39 13.27 37.34 2.41
C VAL A 39 14.38 36.34 2.05
N PHE A 40 14.17 35.49 1.03
CA PHE A 40 15.10 34.42 0.64
C PHE A 40 15.46 34.43 -0.86
N THR A 41 15.35 35.58 -1.54
CA THR A 41 15.62 35.71 -2.98
C THR A 41 17.03 35.26 -3.36
N ASP A 42 18.05 35.57 -2.56
CA ASP A 42 19.44 35.29 -2.96
C ASP A 42 19.79 33.79 -2.96
N ILE A 43 19.22 33.01 -2.03
CA ILE A 43 19.51 31.58 -1.89
C ILE A 43 18.71 30.75 -2.91
N PHE A 44 17.47 31.17 -3.20
CA PHE A 44 16.54 30.43 -4.05
C PHE A 44 16.43 30.94 -5.49
N THR A 45 17.22 31.95 -5.89
CA THR A 45 17.29 32.37 -7.31
C THR A 45 17.92 31.28 -8.19
N ASN A 46 18.83 30.46 -7.63
CA ASN A 46 19.45 29.38 -8.37
C ASN A 46 18.65 28.06 -8.22
N LEU A 47 18.05 27.62 -9.32
CA LEU A 47 17.27 26.38 -9.40
C LEU A 47 18.04 25.15 -8.89
N TRP A 48 19.36 25.07 -9.12
CA TRP A 48 20.18 23.95 -8.68
C TRP A 48 20.32 23.91 -7.16
N ILE A 49 20.52 25.07 -6.53
CA ILE A 49 20.65 25.20 -5.07
C ILE A 49 19.32 24.85 -4.41
N TYR A 50 18.22 25.38 -4.94
CA TYR A 50 16.87 25.03 -4.50
C TYR A 50 16.60 23.53 -4.62
N GLY A 51 16.91 22.91 -5.78
CA GLY A 51 16.71 21.49 -6.00
C GLY A 51 17.48 20.60 -5.01
N LEU A 52 18.71 20.98 -4.67
CA LEU A 52 19.51 20.25 -3.70
C LEU A 52 18.93 20.34 -2.27
N ILE A 53 18.55 21.55 -1.83
CA ILE A 53 17.91 21.76 -0.52
C ILE A 53 16.57 21.01 -0.47
N PHE A 54 15.79 21.07 -1.55
CA PHE A 54 14.53 20.37 -1.67
C PHE A 54 14.73 18.86 -1.55
N LEU A 55 15.72 18.26 -2.22
CA LEU A 55 16.01 16.83 -2.09
C LEU A 55 16.42 16.46 -0.66
N LEU A 56 17.28 17.26 -0.03
CA LEU A 56 17.72 17.04 1.36
C LEU A 56 16.55 17.12 2.35
N ALA A 57 15.57 17.99 2.12
CA ALA A 57 14.35 18.07 2.92
C ALA A 57 13.32 16.98 2.54
N TYR A 58 13.28 16.57 1.28
CA TYR A 58 12.33 15.59 0.75
C TYR A 58 12.56 14.20 1.34
N PHE A 59 13.81 13.75 1.47
CA PHE A 59 14.12 12.45 2.09
C PHE A 59 13.58 12.29 3.52
N PRO A 60 13.91 13.17 4.49
CA PRO A 60 13.40 13.03 5.86
C PRO A 60 11.88 13.16 5.94
N VAL A 61 11.28 14.09 5.18
CA VAL A 61 9.82 14.23 5.11
C VAL A 61 9.17 12.96 4.56
N SER A 62 9.75 12.37 3.51
CA SER A 62 9.27 11.11 2.93
C SER A 62 9.37 9.94 3.92
N ILE A 63 10.45 9.86 4.69
CA ILE A 63 10.62 8.84 5.74
C ILE A 63 9.56 9.01 6.84
N LEU A 64 9.31 10.24 7.29
CA LEU A 64 8.30 10.54 8.30
C LEU A 64 6.89 10.18 7.83
N ILE A 65 6.53 10.59 6.61
CA ILE A 65 5.24 10.26 5.99
C ILE A 65 5.11 8.74 5.83
N GLY A 66 6.15 8.06 5.35
CA GLY A 66 6.17 6.61 5.21
C GLY A 66 5.99 5.88 6.55
N TYR A 67 6.64 6.37 7.61
CA TYR A 67 6.49 5.85 8.96
C TYR A 67 5.07 6.04 9.50
N TRP A 68 4.51 7.24 9.35
CA TRP A 68 3.14 7.55 9.74
C TRP A 68 2.14 6.66 8.98
N HIS A 69 2.31 6.55 7.67
CA HIS A 69 1.47 5.75 6.79
C HIS A 69 1.47 4.28 7.20
N ARG A 70 2.64 3.70 7.51
CA ARG A 70 2.73 2.33 8.01
C ARG A 70 1.98 2.13 9.33
N LYS A 71 2.03 3.09 10.25
CA LYS A 71 1.34 2.97 11.54
C LYS A 71 -0.18 3.10 11.42
N THR A 72 -0.66 3.93 10.50
CA THR A 72 -2.07 4.31 10.45
C THR A 72 -2.84 3.53 9.39
N GLN A 73 -2.41 3.60 8.12
CA GLN A 73 -3.18 3.06 6.99
C GLN A 73 -3.05 1.54 6.87
N LEU A 74 -1.83 0.99 7.03
CA LEU A 74 -1.65 -0.47 6.95
C LEU A 74 -2.46 -1.22 7.99
N LYS A 75 -2.51 -0.74 9.24
CA LYS A 75 -3.27 -1.43 10.30
C LYS A 75 -4.77 -1.50 9.97
N VAL A 76 -5.31 -0.43 9.40
CA VAL A 76 -6.73 -0.34 9.03
C VAL A 76 -7.00 -1.20 7.80
N GLU A 77 -6.16 -1.14 6.77
CA GLU A 77 -6.28 -1.98 5.58
C GLU A 77 -6.18 -3.47 5.89
N TYR A 78 -5.23 -3.89 6.72
CA TYR A 78 -5.12 -5.29 7.15
C TYR A 78 -6.36 -5.74 7.92
N MET A 79 -6.90 -4.88 8.79
CA MET A 79 -8.11 -5.20 9.54
C MET A 79 -9.35 -5.31 8.64
N LEU A 80 -9.53 -4.38 7.69
CA LEU A 80 -10.59 -4.42 6.68
C LEU A 80 -10.47 -5.67 5.81
N LYS A 81 -9.28 -5.94 5.28
CA LYS A 81 -9.00 -7.12 4.46
C LYS A 81 -9.27 -8.41 5.22
N SER A 82 -8.93 -8.47 6.51
CA SER A 82 -9.25 -9.62 7.37
C SER A 82 -10.76 -9.78 7.60
N LYS A 83 -11.52 -8.69 7.66
CA LYS A 83 -12.99 -8.73 7.80
C LYS A 83 -13.69 -9.11 6.50
N GLU A 84 -13.15 -8.68 5.36
CA GLU A 84 -13.66 -9.02 4.02
C GLU A 84 -13.38 -10.48 3.64
N MET A 85 -12.43 -11.14 4.29
CA MET A 85 -12.11 -12.54 3.98
C MET A 85 -13.33 -13.46 4.26
N PRO A 86 -13.91 -14.09 3.22
CA PRO A 86 -15.11 -14.92 3.38
C PRO A 86 -14.87 -16.15 4.27
N LEU A 87 -13.61 -16.61 4.36
CA LEU A 87 -13.21 -17.67 5.28
C LEU A 87 -13.37 -17.24 6.75
N TYR A 88 -12.97 -16.02 7.09
CA TYR A 88 -13.05 -15.50 8.46
C TYR A 88 -14.51 -15.36 8.90
N SER A 89 -15.38 -14.88 8.01
CA SER A 89 -16.84 -14.85 8.26
C SER A 89 -17.43 -16.24 8.51
N LYS A 90 -17.05 -17.24 7.71
CA LYS A 90 -17.49 -18.64 7.90
C LYS A 90 -16.94 -19.25 9.20
N MET A 91 -15.71 -18.94 9.59
CA MET A 91 -15.13 -19.34 10.88
C MET A 91 -15.92 -18.77 12.05
N CYS A 92 -16.16 -17.45 12.06
CA CYS A 92 -16.90 -16.79 13.13
C CYS A 92 -18.34 -17.32 13.24
N ARG A 93 -19.02 -17.55 12.10
CA ARG A 93 -20.36 -18.14 12.10
C ARG A 93 -20.36 -19.55 12.70
N PHE A 94 -19.45 -20.42 12.26
CA PHE A 94 -19.33 -21.77 12.79
C PHE A 94 -19.05 -21.79 14.31
N LEU A 95 -18.19 -20.90 14.81
CA LEU A 95 -17.92 -20.77 16.25
C LEU A 95 -19.17 -20.36 17.05
N LEU A 96 -19.99 -19.45 16.52
CA LEU A 96 -21.26 -19.05 17.14
C LEU A 96 -22.29 -20.19 17.14
N ASP A 97 -22.36 -20.95 16.05
CA ASP A 97 -23.27 -22.10 15.90
C ASP A 97 -22.88 -23.26 16.86
N VAL A 98 -21.57 -23.44 17.12
CA VAL A 98 -21.06 -24.39 18.12
C VAL A 98 -21.40 -23.94 19.55
N GLN A 99 -21.20 -22.66 19.88
CA GLN A 99 -21.51 -22.14 21.22
C GLN A 99 -23.01 -22.14 21.54
N THR A 100 -23.85 -21.93 20.53
CA THR A 100 -25.32 -21.95 20.68
C THR A 100 -25.92 -23.35 20.63
N GLY A 101 -25.09 -24.40 20.48
CA GLY A 101 -25.53 -25.80 20.43
C GLY A 101 -26.34 -26.16 19.18
N LYS A 102 -26.33 -25.30 18.14
CA LYS A 102 -27.02 -25.51 16.86
C LYS A 102 -26.13 -26.15 15.79
N ALA A 103 -24.83 -26.30 16.08
CA ALA A 103 -23.89 -26.90 15.14
C ALA A 103 -24.27 -28.35 14.79
N SER A 104 -24.58 -28.55 13.52
CA SER A 104 -24.81 -29.88 12.94
C SER A 104 -23.48 -30.59 12.69
N GLU A 105 -23.42 -31.91 12.91
CA GLU A 105 -22.24 -32.73 12.59
C GLU A 105 -21.84 -32.64 11.10
N GLN A 106 -22.80 -32.34 10.21
CA GLN A 106 -22.55 -32.21 8.78
C GLN A 106 -21.79 -30.92 8.47
N GLU A 107 -22.17 -29.79 9.09
CA GLU A 107 -21.47 -28.51 8.91
C GLU A 107 -20.03 -28.60 9.43
N ALA A 108 -19.78 -29.32 10.52
CA ALA A 108 -18.43 -29.55 11.04
C ALA A 108 -17.54 -30.34 10.05
N LYS A 109 -18.10 -31.33 9.35
CA LYS A 109 -17.38 -32.12 8.34
C LYS A 109 -17.07 -31.27 7.09
N GLU A 110 -18.03 -30.48 6.62
CA GLU A 110 -17.83 -29.56 5.49
C GLU A 110 -16.77 -28.50 5.79
N PHE A 111 -16.81 -27.96 7.01
CA PHE A 111 -15.83 -26.98 7.46
C PHE A 111 -14.42 -27.58 7.52
N ARG A 112 -14.28 -28.81 8.03
CA ARG A 112 -13.01 -29.53 8.05
C ARG A 112 -12.48 -29.84 6.65
N ALA A 113 -13.35 -30.19 5.70
CA ALA A 113 -12.96 -30.41 4.31
C ALA A 113 -12.48 -29.12 3.62
N LEU A 114 -13.12 -27.98 3.91
CA LEU A 114 -12.67 -26.67 3.46
C LEU A 114 -11.28 -26.32 3.99
N LEU A 115 -11.01 -26.56 5.28
CA LEU A 115 -9.69 -26.30 5.88
C LEU A 115 -8.61 -27.19 5.27
N LEU A 116 -8.85 -28.50 5.11
CA LEU A 116 -7.91 -29.42 4.47
C LEU A 116 -7.60 -29.04 3.01
N LYS A 117 -8.58 -28.50 2.29
CA LYS A 117 -8.37 -28.00 0.92
C LYS A 117 -7.48 -26.76 0.90
N ILE A 118 -7.58 -25.90 1.91
CA ILE A 118 -6.73 -24.71 2.04
C ILE A 118 -5.31 -25.12 2.42
N GLU A 119 -5.12 -26.00 3.40
CA GLU A 119 -3.79 -26.52 3.81
C GLU A 119 -3.04 -27.13 2.63
N LYS A 120 -3.68 -28.03 1.88
CA LYS A 120 -3.07 -28.64 0.68
C LYS A 120 -2.65 -27.62 -0.37
N LYS A 121 -3.39 -26.50 -0.50
CA LYS A 121 -3.06 -25.44 -1.45
C LYS A 121 -1.84 -24.63 -0.99
N PHE A 122 -1.62 -24.48 0.31
CA PHE A 122 -0.45 -23.80 0.86
C PHE A 122 0.80 -24.67 0.87
N ASP A 123 0.67 -25.98 1.09
CA ASP A 123 1.81 -26.92 1.10
C ASP A 123 2.51 -27.00 -0.27
N VAL A 124 1.74 -26.90 -1.36
CA VAL A 124 2.25 -26.84 -2.75
C VAL A 124 3.06 -25.56 -3.03
N ILE A 125 2.85 -24.49 -2.26
CA ILE A 125 3.56 -23.21 -2.44
C ILE A 125 4.89 -23.19 -1.67
N VAL A 126 5.04 -24.00 -0.62
CA VAL A 126 6.26 -24.05 0.22
C VAL A 126 7.32 -25.02 -0.35
N GLN A 127 6.94 -25.91 -1.27
CA GLN A 127 7.87 -26.84 -1.93
C GLN A 127 8.41 -26.36 -3.30
N VAL A 128 8.26 -25.07 -3.63
CA VAL A 128 8.82 -24.42 -4.84
C VAL A 128 9.75 -23.29 -4.43
#